data_AF-A0A662SJ87-F1
#
_entry.id   AF-A0A662SJ87-F1
#
_cell.length_a   1.000
_cell.length_b   1.000
_cell.length_c   1.000
_cell.angle_alpha   90.00
_cell.angle_beta   90.00
_cell.angle_gamma   90.00
#
_symmetry.space_group_name_H-M   'P 1'
#
loop_
_entity.id
_entity.type
_entity.pdbx_description
1 polymer ?
#
loop_
_entity_poly.entity_id
_entity_poly.type
_entity_poly.pdbx_seq_one_letter_code
_entity_poly.pdbx_strand_id
1 'polypeptide(L)' 'TVEDVKIMKEAVGDRLGVKAAGGIRTYEQAIAMIEAGATRIGTSSGVNIVLGAPEE' A
#
# COMPACT_ATOMS: atom_id res chain seq x y z
N THR A 1 7.20 0.39 -6.69
CA THR A 1 7.61 1.39 -5.68
C THR A 1 6.44 2.33 -5.41
N VAL A 2 6.64 3.39 -4.63
CA VAL A 2 5.61 4.44 -4.43
C VAL A 2 5.28 5.12 -5.78
N GLU A 3 6.29 5.36 -6.60
CA GLU A 3 6.17 5.99 -7.92
C GLU A 3 5.32 5.13 -8.87
N ASP A 4 5.58 3.81 -8.90
CA ASP A 4 4.78 2.90 -9.73
C ASP A 4 3.29 2.92 -9.33
N VAL A 5 3.00 2.97 -8.03
CA VAL A 5 1.62 3.04 -7.53
C VAL A 5 0.94 4.34 -7.96
N LYS A 6 1.64 5.47 -7.89
CA LYS A 6 1.12 6.77 -8.35
C LYS A 6 0.80 6.74 -9.84
N ILE A 7 1.73 6.28 -10.67
CA ILE A 7 1.54 6.17 -12.13
C ILE A 7 0.34 5.27 -12.46
N MET A 8 0.21 4.13 -11.77
CA MET A 8 -0.94 3.23 -11.95
C MET A 8 -2.25 3.89 -11.53
N LYS A 9 -2.29 4.59 -10.39
CA LYS A 9 -3.49 5.29 -9.90
C LYS A 9 -3.90 6.41 -10.85
N GLU A 10 -2.96 7.19 -11.36
CA GLU A 10 -3.20 8.24 -12.36
C GLU A 10 -3.81 7.66 -13.65
N ALA A 11 -3.29 6.53 -14.13
CA ALA A 11 -3.78 5.90 -15.35
C ALA A 11 -5.22 5.34 -15.23
N VAL A 12 -5.56 4.77 -14.06
CA VAL A 12 -6.89 4.17 -13.86
C VAL A 12 -7.93 5.16 -13.32
N GLY A 13 -7.50 6.22 -12.64
CA GLY A 13 -8.37 7.14 -11.93
C GLY A 13 -9.18 6.43 -10.86
N ASP A 14 -10.46 6.77 -10.72
CA ASP A 14 -11.36 6.14 -9.75
C ASP A 14 -12.13 4.94 -10.30
N ARG A 15 -11.85 4.54 -11.55
CA ARG A 15 -12.54 3.43 -12.21
C ARG A 15 -12.12 2.05 -11.67
N LEU A 16 -10.89 1.94 -11.18
CA LEU A 16 -10.30 0.71 -10.66
C LEU A 16 -9.43 1.01 -9.44
N GLY A 17 -9.35 0.04 -8.52
CA GLY A 17 -8.40 0.08 -7.41
C GLY A 17 -7.03 -0.43 -7.81
N VAL A 18 -5.97 0.11 -7.20
CA VAL A 18 -4.59 -0.38 -7.34
C VAL A 18 -4.25 -1.28 -6.15
N LYS A 19 -3.67 -2.46 -6.41
CA LYS A 19 -3.11 -3.36 -5.39
C LYS A 19 -1.59 -3.26 -5.39
N ALA A 20 -1.02 -2.71 -4.31
CA ALA A 20 0.42 -2.75 -4.10
C ALA A 20 0.82 -4.10 -3.46
N ALA A 21 1.80 -4.79 -4.04
CA ALA A 21 2.25 -6.09 -3.53
C ALA A 21 3.76 -6.29 -3.76
N GLY A 22 4.35 -7.14 -2.92
CA GLY A 22 5.77 -7.48 -2.98
C GLY A 22 6.62 -6.58 -2.08
N GLY A 23 7.31 -7.19 -1.11
CA GLY A 23 8.30 -6.51 -0.27
C GLY A 23 7.77 -5.60 0.84
N ILE A 24 6.45 -5.37 0.94
CA ILE A 24 5.82 -4.53 1.98
C ILE A 24 5.73 -5.32 3.29
N ARG A 25 6.52 -4.94 4.30
CA ARG A 25 6.69 -5.69 5.56
C ARG A 25 6.39 -4.89 6.82
N THR A 26 6.41 -3.56 6.74
CA THR A 26 6.18 -2.67 7.90
C THR A 26 4.93 -1.81 7.72
N TYR A 27 4.45 -1.24 8.82
CA TYR A 27 3.32 -0.32 8.83
C TYR A 27 3.57 0.88 7.91
N GLU A 28 4.73 1.53 8.04
CA GLU A 28 5.10 2.72 7.28
C GLU A 28 5.13 2.44 5.78
N GLN A 29 5.66 1.27 5.39
CA GLN A 29 5.66 0.86 3.99
C GLN A 29 4.24 0.65 3.46
N ALA A 30 3.34 0.08 4.25
CA ALA A 30 1.95 -0.10 3.85
C ALA A 30 1.24 1.24 3.69
N ILE A 31 1.43 2.16 4.65
CA ILE A 31 0.88 3.52 4.60
C ILE A 31 1.39 4.29 3.39
N ALA A 32 2.70 4.27 3.11
CA ALA A 32 3.27 4.94 1.95
C ALA A 32 2.64 4.47 0.62
N MET A 33 2.29 3.18 0.51
CA MET A 33 1.60 2.65 -0.66
C MET A 33 0.14 3.12 -0.73
N ILE A 34 -0.55 3.20 0.40
CA ILE A 34 -1.94 3.71 0.48
C ILE A 34 -1.98 5.18 0.09
N GLU A 35 -1.09 6.01 0.63
CA GLU A 35 -0.96 7.43 0.28
C GLU A 35 -0.60 7.64 -1.19
N ALA A 36 0.14 6.71 -1.79
CA ALA A 36 0.45 6.70 -3.21
C ALA A 36 -0.77 6.37 -4.11
N GLY A 37 -1.87 5.89 -3.53
CA GLY A 37 -3.11 5.56 -4.23
C GLY A 37 -3.46 4.08 -4.27
N ALA A 38 -2.73 3.22 -3.56
CA ALA A 38 -3.12 1.82 -3.41
C ALA A 38 -4.38 1.70 -2.54
N THR A 39 -5.32 0.87 -3.00
CA THR A 39 -6.57 0.58 -2.29
C THR A 39 -6.54 -0.76 -1.57
N ARG A 40 -5.49 -1.56 -1.80
CA ARG A 40 -5.34 -2.89 -1.20
C ARG A 40 -3.88 -3.29 -1.05
N ILE A 41 -3.46 -3.86 0.07
CA ILE A 41 -2.08 -4.32 0.24
C ILE A 41 -2.00 -5.85 0.07
N GLY A 42 -1.06 -6.31 -0.75
CA GLY A 42 -0.70 -7.71 -0.90
C GLY A 42 0.61 -8.03 -0.19
N THR A 43 0.54 -8.69 0.96
CA THR A 43 1.69 -8.99 1.81
C THR A 43 1.51 -10.30 2.56
N SER A 44 2.61 -11.01 2.81
CA SER A 44 2.67 -12.15 3.75
C SER A 44 2.97 -11.72 5.18
N SER A 45 3.32 -10.45 5.40
CA SER A 45 3.71 -9.89 6.71
C SER A 45 2.56 -9.12 7.38
N GLY A 46 1.30 -9.47 7.08
CA GLY A 46 0.14 -8.70 7.51
C GLY A 46 0.04 -8.51 9.04
N VAL A 47 0.31 -9.56 9.82
CA VAL A 47 0.31 -9.48 11.29
C VAL A 47 1.36 -8.48 11.79
N ASN A 48 2.58 -8.52 11.26
CA ASN A 48 3.65 -7.58 11.65
C ASN A 48 3.30 -6.14 11.31
N ILE A 49 2.65 -5.91 10.17
CA ILE A 49 2.21 -4.59 9.74
C ILE A 49 1.17 -4.04 10.72
N VAL A 50 0.20 -4.86 11.13
CA VAL A 50 -0.85 -4.44 12.07
C VAL A 50 -0.28 -4.18 13.47
N LEU A 51 0.61 -5.05 13.97
CA LEU A 51 1.27 -4.85 15.27
C LEU A 51 2.25 -3.68 15.29
N GLY A 52 2.74 -3.25 14.12
CA GLY A 52 3.58 -2.07 13.97
C GLY A 52 2.80 -0.75 13.85
N ALA A 53 1.46 -0.79 13.88
CA ALA A 53 0.66 0.42 13.89
C ALA A 53 0.85 1.17 15.23
N PRO A 54 0.86 2.52 15.22
CA PRO A 54 0.91 3.29 16.45
C PRO A 54 -0.32 3.00 17.32
N GLU A 55 -0.11 2.91 18.63
CA GLU A 55 -1.20 2.86 19.61
C GLU A 55 -1.88 4.24 19.70
N GLU A 56 -3.20 4.26 19.81
CA GLU A 56 -4.01 5.49 20.02
C GLU A 56 -3.79 6.12 21.40
#